data_AF-A0A9P6QQ18-F1
#
_entry.id   AF-A0A9P6QQ18-F1
#
_cell.length_a   1.000
_cell.length_b   1.000
_cell.length_c   1.000
_cell.angle_alpha   90.00
_cell.angle_beta   90.00
_cell.angle_gamma   90.00
#
_symmetry.space_group_name_H-M   'P 1'
#
loop_
_entity.id
_entity.type
_entity.pdbx_description
1 polymer ?
#
loop_
_entity_poly.entity_id
_entity_poly.type
_entity_poly.pdbx_seq_one_letter_code
_entity_poly.pdbx_strand_id
1 'polypeptide(L)'
;MEMFRIKSPSMRFYISYAFDWIFCAILLALFFLLDRVEPFHREFSVENTAIMYTYEEHEAVPIWALGLIMAVFPAVLMFIVSIGLRRSPYDFHNGLLGLLLSVLLTTIFTQVLK
;
A
#
# COMPACT_ATOMS: atom_id res chain seq x y z
N MET A 1 2.10 38.22 10.54
CA MET A 1 2.65 37.32 9.52
C MET A 1 1.51 36.87 8.62
N GLU A 2 1.15 37.69 7.64
CA GLU A 2 0.13 37.41 6.61
C GLU A 2 0.88 37.07 5.32
N MET A 3 1.39 35.84 5.15
CA MET A 3 2.25 35.55 3.98
C MET A 3 1.76 34.46 3.02
N PHE A 4 0.66 33.75 3.31
CA PHE A 4 0.09 32.82 2.31
C PHE A 4 -1.44 32.86 2.27
N ARG A 5 -2.01 33.99 1.83
CA ARG A 5 -3.42 34.05 1.43
C ARG A 5 -3.58 33.36 0.06
N ILE A 6 -3.69 32.03 0.08
CA ILE A 6 -3.94 31.22 -1.12
C ILE A 6 -5.26 31.69 -1.75
N LYS A 7 -5.17 32.20 -2.98
CA LYS A 7 -6.23 32.98 -3.64
C LYS A 7 -7.31 32.13 -4.31
N SER A 8 -7.02 30.85 -4.63
CA SER A 8 -7.95 29.96 -5.34
C SER A 8 -8.37 28.76 -4.47
N PRO A 9 -9.67 28.40 -4.48
CA PRO A 9 -10.18 27.22 -3.75
C PRO A 9 -9.49 25.92 -4.16
N SER A 10 -9.12 25.78 -5.45
CA SER A 10 -8.43 24.61 -5.99
C SER A 10 -7.01 24.45 -5.46
N MET A 11 -6.26 25.54 -5.24
CA MET A 11 -4.89 25.45 -4.75
C MET A 11 -4.83 25.10 -3.27
N ARG A 12 -5.83 25.53 -2.48
CA ARG A 12 -6.02 25.07 -1.10
C ARG A 12 -6.26 23.56 -1.03
N PHE A 13 -7.04 23.04 -1.97
CA PHE A 13 -7.32 21.61 -2.06
C PHE A 13 -6.03 20.79 -2.31
N TYR A 14 -5.25 21.11 -3.34
CA TYR A 14 -4.02 20.36 -3.63
C TYR A 14 -2.99 20.44 -2.50
N ILE A 15 -2.88 21.57 -1.79
CA ILE A 15 -1.98 21.73 -0.65
C ILE A 15 -2.42 20.87 0.54
N SER A 16 -3.73 20.66 0.72
CA SER A 16 -4.25 19.79 1.80
C SER A 16 -3.85 18.33 1.60
N TYR A 17 -3.89 17.83 0.36
CA TYR A 17 -3.53 16.44 0.04
C TYR A 17 -2.03 16.25 -0.22
N ALA A 18 -1.28 17.34 -0.39
CA ALA A 18 0.17 17.26 -0.56
C ALA A 18 0.83 16.54 0.62
N PHE A 19 0.36 16.78 1.84
CA PHE A 19 0.85 16.08 3.03
C PHE A 19 0.63 14.57 2.96
N ASP A 20 -0.55 14.13 2.51
CA ASP A 20 -0.90 12.71 2.41
C ASP A 20 -0.04 12.01 1.35
N TRP A 21 0.23 12.66 0.21
CA TRP A 21 1.14 12.12 -0.81
C TRP A 21 2.58 12.04 -0.33
N ILE A 22 3.05 13.05 0.41
CA ILE A 22 4.38 13.03 1.04
C ILE A 22 4.45 11.87 2.04
N PHE A 23 3.42 11.68 2.86
CA PHE A 23 3.36 10.58 3.82
C PHE A 23 3.40 9.22 3.11
N CYS A 24 2.63 9.05 2.04
CA CYS A 24 2.68 7.84 1.21
C CYS A 24 4.07 7.61 0.59
N ALA A 25 4.76 8.66 0.13
CA ALA A 25 6.12 8.55 -0.39
C ALA A 25 7.12 8.12 0.69
N ILE A 26 6.98 8.62 1.92
CA ILE A 26 7.79 8.21 3.07
C ILE A 26 7.56 6.73 3.39
N LEU A 27 6.30 6.29 3.44
CA LEU A 27 5.96 4.88 3.66
C LEU A 27 6.55 3.98 2.56
N LEU A 28 6.43 4.37 1.30
CA LEU A 28 7.02 3.63 0.19
C LEU A 28 8.56 3.54 0.31
N ALA A 29 9.23 4.63 0.68
CA ALA A 29 10.68 4.61 0.94
C ALA A 29 11.03 3.68 2.10
N LEU A 30 10.25 3.71 3.19
CA LEU A 30 10.44 2.82 4.34
C LEU A 30 10.26 1.34 3.96
N PHE A 31 9.26 1.03 3.12
CA PHE A 31 9.07 -0.31 2.58
C PHE A 31 10.33 -0.82 1.88
N PHE A 32 10.90 -0.05 0.95
CA PHE A 32 12.13 -0.45 0.25
C PHE A 32 13.34 -0.56 1.17
N LEU A 33 13.41 0.22 2.25
CA LEU A 33 14.47 0.11 3.24
C LEU A 33 14.33 -1.16 4.09
N LEU A 34 13.12 -1.47 4.56
CA LEU A 34 12.82 -2.67 5.35
C LEU A 34 12.99 -3.94 4.52
N ASP A 35 12.68 -3.90 3.24
CA ASP A 35 12.86 -5.03 2.33
C ASP A 35 14.33 -5.49 2.25
N ARG A 36 15.29 -4.58 2.49
CA ARG A 36 16.73 -4.90 2.55
C ARG A 36 17.18 -5.50 3.87
N VAL A 37 16.35 -5.44 4.90
CA VAL A 37 16.65 -6.04 6.21
C VAL A 37 16.35 -7.54 6.12
N GLU A 38 17.35 -8.34 6.50
CA GLU A 38 17.24 -9.80 6.49
C GLU A 38 16.21 -10.26 7.54
N PRO A 39 15.26 -11.15 7.17
CA PRO A 39 14.25 -11.64 8.10
C PRO A 39 14.87 -12.51 9.19
N PHE A 40 14.11 -12.75 10.26
CA PHE A 40 14.57 -13.62 11.33
C PHE A 40 14.68 -15.08 10.85
N HIS A 41 15.90 -15.60 10.80
CA HIS A 41 16.14 -17.01 10.53
C HIS A 41 15.89 -17.84 11.78
N ARG A 42 14.82 -18.63 11.76
CA ARG A 42 14.51 -19.56 12.85
C ARG A 42 15.51 -20.71 12.89
N GLU A 43 16.09 -20.94 14.07
CA GLU A 43 17.00 -22.06 14.32
C GLU A 43 16.30 -23.42 14.14
N PHE A 44 17.06 -24.40 13.66
CA PHE A 44 16.57 -25.75 13.45
C PHE A 44 16.23 -26.44 14.78
N SER A 45 15.06 -27.09 14.85
CA SER A 45 14.65 -27.91 15.99
C SER A 45 13.99 -29.19 15.52
N VAL A 46 14.39 -30.31 16.12
CA VAL A 46 13.84 -31.65 15.84
C VAL A 46 12.38 -31.76 16.27
N GLU A 47 11.96 -30.96 17.26
CA GLU A 47 10.57 -30.92 17.73
C GLU A 47 9.66 -30.08 16.82
N ASN A 48 10.19 -29.50 15.73
CA ASN A 48 9.41 -28.69 14.81
C ASN A 48 8.48 -29.56 13.96
N THR A 49 7.18 -29.52 14.26
CA THR A 49 6.16 -30.26 13.49
C THR A 49 6.02 -29.81 12.05
N ALA A 50 6.52 -28.62 11.68
CA ALA A 50 6.53 -28.14 10.30
C ALA A 50 7.38 -29.01 9.36
N ILE A 51 8.37 -29.75 9.89
CA ILE A 51 9.25 -30.63 9.10
C ILE A 51 8.50 -31.86 8.54
N MET A 52 7.35 -32.21 9.13
CA MET A 52 6.56 -33.36 8.69
C MET A 52 5.77 -33.10 7.40
N TYR A 53 5.60 -31.85 7.00
CA TYR A 53 4.92 -31.49 5.75
C TYR A 53 5.89 -31.56 4.56
N THR A 54 5.37 -31.94 3.39
CA THR A 54 6.18 -31.97 2.16
C THR A 54 6.62 -30.55 1.80
N TYR A 55 7.88 -30.40 1.42
CA TYR A 55 8.41 -29.10 0.99
C TYR A 55 7.76 -28.68 -0.33
N GLU A 56 7.10 -27.53 -0.31
CA GLU A 56 6.47 -26.93 -1.48
C GLU A 56 7.44 -25.92 -2.10
N GLU A 57 7.95 -26.22 -3.30
CA GLU A 57 8.89 -25.32 -3.99
C GLU A 57 8.21 -24.03 -4.48
N HIS A 58 6.88 -24.06 -4.65
CA HIS A 58 6.11 -22.96 -5.20
C HIS A 58 5.11 -22.45 -4.17
N GLU A 59 5.08 -21.13 -3.99
CA GLU A 59 4.07 -20.49 -3.17
C GLU A 59 2.67 -20.75 -3.74
N ALA A 60 1.71 -21.12 -2.87
CA ALA A 60 0.32 -21.35 -3.28
C ALA A 60 -0.34 -20.12 -3.91
N VAL A 61 0.09 -18.92 -3.49
CA VAL A 61 -0.34 -17.65 -4.09
C VAL A 61 0.90 -16.87 -4.49
N PRO A 62 1.17 -16.71 -5.79
CA PRO A 62 2.34 -15.98 -6.23
C PRO A 62 2.18 -14.48 -5.95
N ILE A 63 3.30 -13.80 -5.72
CA ILE A 63 3.35 -12.36 -5.39
C ILE A 63 2.58 -11.49 -6.40
N TRP A 64 2.61 -11.83 -7.69
CA TRP A 64 1.88 -11.08 -8.72
C TRP A 64 0.35 -11.19 -8.55
N ALA A 65 -0.15 -12.35 -8.12
CA ALA A 65 -1.58 -12.55 -7.89
C ALA A 65 -2.05 -11.79 -6.65
N LEU A 66 -1.20 -11.74 -5.61
CA LEU A 66 -1.44 -10.90 -4.43
C LEU A 66 -1.60 -9.42 -4.84
N GLY A 67 -0.65 -8.89 -5.61
CA GLY A 67 -0.70 -7.50 -6.11
C GLY A 67 -1.94 -7.22 -6.95
N LEU A 68 -2.35 -8.18 -7.79
CA LEU A 68 -3.57 -8.06 -8.60
C LEU A 68 -4.82 -7.94 -7.71
N ILE A 69 -4.96 -8.82 -6.72
CA ILE A 69 -6.17 -8.89 -5.89
C ILE A 69 -6.24 -7.71 -4.91
N MET A 70 -5.13 -7.33 -4.28
CA MET A 70 -5.16 -6.31 -3.22
C MET A 70 -5.10 -4.86 -3.75
N ALA A 71 -4.49 -4.63 -4.92
CA ALA A 71 -4.28 -3.28 -5.44
C ALA A 71 -5.02 -3.06 -6.77
N VAL A 72 -4.78 -3.91 -7.77
CA VAL A 72 -5.30 -3.69 -9.13
C VAL A 72 -6.83 -3.81 -9.16
N PHE A 73 -7.38 -4.89 -8.59
CA PHE A 73 -8.81 -5.13 -8.62
C PHE A 73 -9.62 -4.02 -7.89
N PRO A 74 -9.27 -3.59 -6.67
CA PRO A 74 -9.92 -2.46 -6.02
C PRO A 74 -9.76 -1.15 -6.78
N ALA A 75 -8.56 -0.87 -7.32
CA ALA A 75 -8.32 0.35 -8.09
C ALA A 75 -9.22 0.42 -9.35
N VAL A 76 -9.37 -0.70 -10.07
CA VAL A 76 -10.26 -0.81 -11.23
C VAL A 76 -11.72 -0.63 -10.83
N LEU A 77 -12.17 -1.24 -9.73
CA LEU A 77 -13.52 -1.05 -9.22
C LEU A 77 -13.80 0.42 -8.87
N MET A 78 -12.87 1.07 -8.16
CA MET A 78 -12.97 2.49 -7.84
C MET A 78 -12.99 3.35 -9.11
N PHE A 79 -12.20 3.00 -10.12
CA PHE A 79 -12.20 3.70 -11.40
C PHE A 79 -13.57 3.59 -12.10
N ILE A 80 -14.12 2.38 -12.21
CA ILE A 80 -15.44 2.14 -12.83
C ILE A 80 -16.54 2.91 -12.09
N VAL A 81 -16.56 2.85 -10.76
CA VAL A 81 -17.61 3.50 -9.96
C VAL A 81 -17.47 5.01 -9.98
N SER A 82 -16.29 5.54 -9.68
CA SER A 82 -16.09 6.98 -9.50
C SER A 82 -16.06 7.73 -10.83
N ILE A 83 -15.33 7.22 -11.84
CA ILE A 83 -15.23 7.87 -13.16
C ILE A 83 -16.35 7.42 -14.09
N GLY A 84 -16.65 6.11 -14.14
CA GLY A 84 -17.65 5.57 -15.06
C GLY A 84 -19.09 5.98 -14.68
N LEU A 85 -19.49 5.68 -13.45
CA LEU A 85 -20.86 5.93 -12.97
C LEU A 85 -21.03 7.35 -12.43
N ARG A 86 -20.19 7.76 -11.47
CA ARG A 86 -20.32 9.06 -10.79
C ARG A 86 -19.71 10.24 -11.53
N ARG A 87 -18.86 9.99 -12.55
CA ARG A 87 -18.15 11.00 -13.34
C ARG A 87 -17.38 12.02 -12.47
N SER A 88 -16.98 11.61 -11.26
CA SER A 88 -16.29 12.44 -10.27
C SER A 88 -14.83 12.01 -10.14
N PRO A 89 -13.87 12.77 -10.70
CA PRO A 89 -12.44 12.50 -10.53
C PRO A 89 -11.97 12.73 -9.08
N TYR A 90 -12.69 13.56 -8.33
CA TYR A 90 -12.42 13.81 -6.91
C TYR A 90 -12.67 12.55 -6.07
N ASP A 91 -13.80 11.86 -6.28
CA ASP A 91 -14.13 10.62 -5.57
C ASP A 91 -13.08 9.54 -5.87
N PHE A 92 -12.61 9.48 -7.12
CA PHE A 92 -11.56 8.55 -7.52
C PHE A 92 -10.21 8.87 -6.85
N HIS A 93 -9.80 10.14 -6.84
CA HIS A 93 -8.55 10.56 -6.23
C HIS A 93 -8.48 10.20 -4.74
N ASN A 94 -9.53 10.51 -3.99
CA ASN A 94 -9.62 10.20 -2.57
C ASN A 94 -9.62 8.69 -2.31
N GLY A 95 -10.35 7.93 -3.13
CA GLY A 95 -10.34 6.47 -3.06
C GLY A 95 -8.95 5.89 -3.33
N LEU A 96 -8.24 6.41 -4.34
CA LEU A 96 -6.90 5.96 -4.70
C LEU A 96 -5.88 6.25 -3.61
N LEU A 97 -5.93 7.44 -3.02
CA LEU A 97 -5.09 7.80 -1.86
C LEU A 97 -5.34 6.87 -0.68
N GLY A 98 -6.61 6.59 -0.35
CA GLY A 98 -6.96 5.66 0.71
C GLY A 98 -6.50 4.22 0.45
N LEU A 99 -6.66 3.74 -0.79
CA LEU A 99 -6.20 2.42 -1.21
C LEU A 99 -4.67 2.32 -1.08
N LEU A 100 -3.95 3.30 -1.60
CA LEU A 100 -2.49 3.33 -1.57
C LEU A 100 -1.97 3.36 -0.13
N LEU A 101 -2.56 4.21 0.72
CA LEU A 101 -2.22 4.27 2.14
C LEU A 101 -2.45 2.94 2.85
N SER A 102 -3.60 2.29 2.62
CA SER A 102 -3.92 0.99 3.24
C SER A 102 -2.92 -0.09 2.82
N VAL A 103 -2.61 -0.19 1.52
CA VAL A 103 -1.67 -1.20 1.01
C VAL A 103 -0.26 -0.95 1.56
N LEU A 104 0.21 0.30 1.56
CA LEU A 104 1.52 0.65 2.11
C LEU A 104 1.62 0.36 3.61
N LEU A 105 0.59 0.69 4.38
CA LEU A 105 0.58 0.44 5.82
C LEU A 105 0.60 -1.06 6.12
N THR A 106 -0.25 -1.84 5.44
CA THR A 106 -0.29 -3.31 5.62
C THR A 106 1.03 -3.95 5.21
N THR A 107 1.62 -3.57 4.08
CA THR A 107 2.89 -4.14 3.61
C THR A 107 4.06 -3.82 4.54
N ILE A 108 4.15 -2.58 5.06
CA ILE A 108 5.16 -2.22 6.06
C ILE A 108 4.96 -3.03 7.34
N PHE A 109 3.71 -3.14 7.81
CA PHE A 109 3.43 -3.93 9.00
C PHE A 109 3.87 -5.40 8.84
N THR A 110 3.58 -6.02 7.69
CA THR A 110 4.06 -7.37 7.36
C THR A 110 5.59 -7.42 7.33
N GLN A 111 6.26 -6.44 6.74
CA GLN A 111 7.72 -6.37 6.64
C GLN A 111 8.41 -6.12 7.98
N VAL A 112 7.72 -5.53 8.96
CA VAL A 112 8.24 -5.37 10.33
C VAL A 112 8.11 -6.66 11.14
N LEU A 113 7.14 -7.51 10.81
CA LEU A 113 6.87 -8.76 11.53
C LEU A 113 7.56 -10.00 10.93
N LYS A 114 8.17 -9.87 9.74
CA LYS A 114 8.94 -10.96 9.11
C LYS A 114 10.17 -11.35 9.95
#